data_AF-A0A350WN62-F1
#
_entry.id   AF-A0A350WN62-F1
#
_cell.length_a   1.000
_cell.length_b   1.000
_cell.length_c   1.000
_cell.angle_alpha   90.00
_cell.angle_beta   90.00
_cell.angle_gamma   90.00
#
_symmetry.space_group_name_H-M   'P 1'
#
loop_
_entity.id
_entity.type
_entity.pdbx_description
1 polymer ?
#
loop_
_entity_poly.entity_id
_entity_poly.type
_entity_poly.pdbx_seq_one_letter_code
_entity_poly.pdbx_strand_id
1 'polypeptide(L)'
;QIDDEALNAEFNNTLNNLVMQGVDLSKLGGGRKGQQQLSQSIAMDAASRVMTRKALDMLKSIATGTYKSPEEREAEAQKAAEAVEATDESTPPAEEQEKPAE
;
A
#
# COMPACT_ATOMS: atom_id res chain seq x y z
N GLN A 1 0.95 -10.84 5.87
CA GLN A 1 0.39 -10.60 4.52
C GLN A 1 1.26 -9.61 3.75
N ILE A 2 1.23 -9.63 2.42
CA ILE A 2 1.77 -8.52 1.60
C ILE A 2 0.86 -7.32 1.88
N ASP A 3 1.46 -6.14 2.05
CA ASP A 3 0.69 -4.93 2.33
C ASP A 3 0.16 -4.42 0.99
N ASP A 4 -1.16 -4.38 0.85
CA ASP A 4 -1.85 -3.99 -0.38
C ASP A 4 -1.58 -2.52 -0.73
N GLU A 5 -1.37 -1.65 0.25
CA GLU A 5 -1.03 -0.24 0.02
C GLU A 5 0.38 -0.12 -0.56
N ALA A 6 1.35 -0.81 0.05
CA ALA A 6 2.72 -0.87 -0.46
C ALA A 6 2.79 -1.50 -1.87
N LEU A 7 1.98 -2.53 -2.13
CA LEU A 7 1.90 -3.19 -3.43
C LEU A 7 1.35 -2.23 -4.50
N ASN A 8 0.26 -1.52 -4.19
CA ASN A 8 -0.34 -0.56 -5.11
C ASN A 8 0.59 0.63 -5.37
N ALA A 9 1.32 1.11 -4.36
CA ALA A 9 2.31 2.17 -4.52
C ALA A 9 3.44 1.78 -5.49
N GLU A 10 4.01 0.59 -5.33
CA GLU A 10 5.07 0.08 -6.23
C GLU A 10 4.53 -0.22 -7.64
N PHE A 11 3.30 -0.71 -7.76
CA PHE A 11 2.63 -0.92 -9.04
C PHE A 11 2.47 0.40 -9.80
N ASN A 12 1.93 1.44 -9.15
CA ASN A 12 1.79 2.77 -9.76
C ASN A 12 3.13 3.42 -10.07
N ASN A 13 4.14 3.24 -9.21
CA ASN A 13 5.49 3.72 -9.48
C ASN A 13 6.06 3.06 -10.74
N THR A 14 5.90 1.74 -10.86
CA THR A 14 6.37 0.98 -12.03
C THR A 14 5.63 1.39 -13.31
N LEU A 15 4.31 1.60 -13.24
CA LEU A 15 3.52 2.13 -14.35
C LEU A 15 3.98 3.52 -14.78
N ASN A 16 4.18 4.44 -13.83
CA ASN A 16 4.65 5.79 -14.12
C ASN A 16 6.03 5.77 -14.76
N ASN A 17 6.94 4.91 -14.29
CA ASN A 17 8.24 4.71 -14.93
C ASN A 17 8.11 4.18 -16.36
N LEU A 18 7.22 3.21 -16.62
CA LEU A 18 6.97 2.70 -17.96
C LEU A 18 6.45 3.80 -18.90
N VAL A 19 5.53 4.63 -18.42
CA VAL A 19 4.99 5.76 -19.18
C VAL A 19 6.08 6.80 -19.46
N MET A 20 6.92 7.13 -18.48
CA MET A 20 8.06 8.04 -18.66
C MET A 20 9.13 7.47 -19.62
N GLN A 21 9.27 6.16 -19.68
CA GLN A 21 10.13 5.46 -20.65
C GLN A 21 9.53 5.44 -22.07
N GLY A 22 8.34 6.03 -22.26
CA GLY A 22 7.69 6.13 -23.56
C GLY A 22 6.97 4.84 -23.98
N VAL A 23 6.68 3.93 -23.04
CA VAL A 23 5.89 2.73 -23.35
C VAL A 23 4.45 3.14 -23.62
N ASP A 24 4.02 2.95 -24.86
CA ASP A 24 2.63 3.17 -25.26
C ASP A 24 1.79 1.93 -24.88
N LEU A 25 1.19 2.00 -23.69
CA LEU A 25 0.30 0.97 -23.13
C LEU A 25 -0.91 0.66 -24.03
N SER A 26 -1.26 1.56 -24.95
CA SER A 26 -2.36 1.38 -25.91
C SER A 26 -1.92 0.63 -27.17
N LYS A 27 -0.63 0.67 -27.50
CA LYS A 27 -0.03 -0.05 -28.65
C LYS A 27 0.64 -1.36 -28.27
N LEU A 28 0.59 -1.75 -26.99
CA LEU A 28 1.04 -3.06 -26.56
C LEU A 28 0.29 -4.14 -27.37
N GLY A 29 1.06 -4.95 -28.11
CA GLY A 29 0.50 -5.96 -29.01
C GLY A 29 -0.52 -6.85 -28.29
N GLY A 30 -1.73 -6.96 -28.86
CA GLY A 30 -2.78 -7.85 -28.34
C GLY A 30 -3.96 -7.18 -27.63
N GLY A 31 -4.05 -5.84 -27.63
CA GLY A 31 -5.21 -5.10 -27.10
C GLY A 31 -5.48 -5.42 -25.62
N ARG A 32 -6.73 -5.73 -25.26
CA ARG A 32 -7.12 -6.07 -23.87
C ARG A 32 -6.29 -7.21 -23.26
N LYS A 33 -5.89 -8.21 -24.05
CA LYS A 33 -5.06 -9.33 -23.54
C LYS A 33 -3.62 -8.91 -23.27
N GLY A 34 -3.04 -8.09 -24.15
CA GLY A 34 -1.70 -7.54 -23.95
C GLY A 34 -1.63 -6.64 -22.71
N GLN A 35 -2.66 -5.82 -22.51
CA GLN A 35 -2.79 -5.01 -21.30
C GLN A 35 -2.96 -5.85 -20.03
N GLN A 36 -3.76 -6.92 -20.07
CA GLN A 36 -3.89 -7.85 -18.93
C GLN A 36 -2.56 -8.52 -18.59
N GLN A 37 -1.84 -9.04 -19.59
CA GLN A 37 -0.54 -9.68 -19.38
C GLN A 37 0.49 -8.71 -18.81
N LEU A 38 0.51 -7.46 -19.31
CA LEU A 38 1.39 -6.43 -18.76
C LEU A 38 1.00 -6.07 -17.32
N SER A 39 -0.29 -5.87 -17.04
CA SER A 39 -0.72 -5.58 -15.68
C SER A 39 -0.36 -6.70 -14.70
N GLN A 40 -0.45 -7.95 -15.15
CA GLN A 40 -0.10 -9.13 -14.36
C GLN A 40 1.42 -9.21 -14.13
N SER A 41 2.23 -8.91 -15.14
CA SER A 41 3.69 -8.89 -14.98
C SER A 41 4.15 -7.77 -14.07
N ILE A 42 3.55 -6.57 -14.18
CA ILE A 42 3.83 -5.45 -13.28
C ILE A 42 3.40 -5.79 -11.84
N ALA A 43 2.24 -6.43 -11.65
CA ALA A 43 1.80 -6.86 -10.33
C ALA A 43 2.76 -7.87 -9.69
N MET A 44 3.27 -8.83 -10.49
CA MET A 44 4.30 -9.78 -10.01
C MET A 44 5.63 -9.10 -9.69
N ASP A 45 6.08 -8.15 -10.51
CA ASP A 45 7.31 -7.39 -10.23
C ASP A 45 7.16 -6.53 -8.98
N ALA A 46 6.03 -5.82 -8.83
CA ALA A 46 5.72 -5.05 -7.64
C ALA A 46 5.69 -5.93 -6.39
N ALA A 47 5.07 -7.11 -6.44
CA ALA A 47 5.07 -8.06 -5.33
C ALA A 47 6.49 -8.53 -4.98
N SER A 48 7.30 -8.85 -5.98
CA SER A 48 8.72 -9.23 -5.80
C SER A 48 9.52 -8.12 -5.10
N ARG A 49 9.34 -6.86 -5.53
CA ARG A 49 10.03 -5.70 -4.95
C ARG A 49 9.59 -5.44 -3.51
N VAL A 50 8.28 -5.47 -3.22
CA VAL A 50 7.76 -5.29 -1.86
C VAL A 50 8.28 -6.38 -0.93
N MET A 51 8.25 -7.65 -1.37
CA MET A 51 8.80 -8.75 -0.58
C MET A 51 10.30 -8.57 -0.31
N THR A 52 11.07 -8.17 -1.32
CA THR A 52 12.51 -7.92 -1.18
C THR A 52 12.78 -6.77 -0.21
N ARG A 53 12.05 -5.65 -0.31
CA ARG A 53 12.19 -4.52 0.62
C ARG A 53 11.88 -4.94 2.06
N LYS A 54 10.79 -5.69 2.26
CA LYS A 54 10.44 -6.23 3.59
C LYS A 54 11.53 -7.17 4.15
N ALA A 55 12.14 -8.01 3.31
CA ALA A 55 13.25 -8.86 3.72
C ALA A 55 14.49 -8.03 4.11
N LEU A 56 14.80 -6.98 3.36
CA LEU A 56 15.90 -6.07 3.70
C LEU A 56 15.61 -5.27 4.98
N ASP A 57 14.38 -4.82 5.19
CA ASP A 57 13.97 -4.13 6.43
C ASP A 57 14.04 -5.06 7.64
N MET A 58 13.69 -6.34 7.44
CA MET A 58 13.88 -7.38 8.44
C MET A 58 15.37 -7.52 8.80
N LEU A 59 16.25 -7.67 7.80
CA LEU A 59 17.71 -7.74 8.01
C LEU A 59 18.25 -6.49 8.69
N LYS A 60 17.77 -5.31 8.29
CA LYS A 60 18.12 -4.03 8.92
C LYS A 60 17.71 -4.02 10.39
N SER A 61 16.50 -4.48 10.71
CA SER A 61 16.02 -4.53 12.10
C SER A 61 16.80 -5.52 12.97
N ILE A 62 17.29 -6.63 12.40
CA ILE A 62 18.21 -7.55 13.08
C ILE A 62 19.53 -6.85 13.36
N ALA A 63 20.09 -6.16 12.35
CA ALA A 63 21.36 -5.44 12.49
C ALA A 63 21.29 -4.28 13.50
N THR A 64 20.15 -3.59 13.60
CA THR A 64 19.94 -2.51 14.58
C THR A 64 19.53 -3.01 15.96
N GLY A 65 19.34 -4.32 16.15
CA GLY A 65 18.86 -4.90 17.40
C GLY A 65 17.41 -4.56 17.75
N THR A 66 16.64 -4.02 16.80
CA THR A 66 15.23 -3.64 16.97
C THR A 66 14.29 -4.64 16.30
N TYR A 67 14.76 -5.85 16.02
CA TYR A 67 13.96 -6.89 15.41
C TYR A 67 12.86 -7.32 16.37
N LYS A 68 11.62 -7.00 16.02
CA LYS A 68 10.43 -7.53 16.67
C LYS A 68 9.95 -8.73 15.87
N SER A 69 9.59 -9.79 16.59
CA SER A 69 8.98 -10.96 15.97
C SER A 69 7.68 -10.55 15.26
N PRO A 70 7.28 -11.25 14.17
CA PRO A 70 6.03 -10.95 13.47
C PRO A 70 4.82 -10.97 14.41
N GLU A 71 4.82 -11.83 15.43
CA GLU A 71 3.77 -11.88 16.46
C GLU A 71 3.72 -10.62 17.34
N GLU A 72 4.87 -10.07 17.76
CA GLU A 72 4.93 -8.81 18.51
C GLU A 72 4.56 -7.60 17.65
N ARG A 73 4.88 -7.64 16.35
CA ARG A 73 4.51 -6.58 15.40
C ARG A 73 3.01 -6.58 15.11
N GLU A 74 2.38 -7.74 15.04
CA GLU A 74 0.93 -7.89 14.93
C GLU A 74 0.22 -7.46 16.23
N ALA A 75 0.77 -7.80 17.39
CA ALA A 75 0.24 -7.35 18.69
C ALA A 75 0.37 -5.83 18.89
N GLU A 76 1.45 -5.21 18.42
CA GLU A 76 1.59 -3.75 18.44
C GLU A 76 0.70 -3.05 17.41
N ALA A 77 0.51 -3.63 16.22
CA ALA A 77 -0.43 -3.10 15.23
C ALA A 77 -1.89 -3.18 15.73
N GLN A 78 -2.26 -4.26 16.42
CA GLN A 78 -3.57 -4.38 17.06
C GLN A 78 -3.75 -3.38 18.21
N LYS A 79 -2.74 -3.22 19.08
CA LYS A 79 -2.78 -2.21 20.15
C LYS A 79 -2.79 -0.77 19.61
N ALA A 80 -2.13 -0.50 18.49
CA ALA A 80 -2.16 0.79 17.83
C ALA A 80 -3.52 1.06 17.18
N ALA A 81 -4.14 0.06 16.56
CA ALA A 81 -5.50 0.17 16.01
C ALA A 81 -6.55 0.41 17.11
N GLU A 82 -6.46 -0.31 18.24
CA GLU A 82 -7.35 -0.15 19.39
C GLU A 82 -7.18 1.22 20.08
N ALA A 83 -5.97 1.79 20.07
CA ALA A 83 -5.72 3.14 20.58
C ALA A 83 -6.28 4.26 19.68
N VAL A 84 -6.39 4.03 18.36
CA VAL A 84 -7.03 4.97 17.43
C VAL A 84 -8.56 4.88 17.55
N GLU A 85 -9.12 3.68 17.76
CA GLU A 85 -10.55 3.49 17.97
C GLU A 85 -11.01 4.12 19.32
N ALA A 86 -10.19 4.00 20.37
CA ALA A 86 -10.47 4.63 21.67
C ALA A 86 -10.34 6.17 21.67
N THR A 87 -9.75 6.79 20.64
CA THR A 87 -9.70 8.25 20.50
C THR A 87 -10.85 8.83 19.67
N ASP A 88 -11.61 7.99 18.94
CA ASP A 88 -12.80 8.40 18.20
C ASP A 88 -14.07 8.41 19.09
N GLU A 89 -14.09 7.64 20.19
CA GLU A 89 -15.22 7.55 21.14
C GLU A 89 -15.27 8.70 22.19
N SER A 90 -14.73 9.89 21.86
CA SER A 90 -14.85 11.09 22.70
C SER A 90 -15.19 12.35 21.89
N THR A 91 -16.09 12.20 20.92
CA THR A 91 -16.84 13.34 20.37
C THR A 91 -18.34 13.04 20.46
N PRO A 92 -19.10 13.63 21.40
CA PRO A 92 -20.55 13.54 21.36
C PRO A 92 -21.08 14.20 20.08
N PRO A 93 -22.17 13.63 19.49
CA PRO A 93 -22.74 14.10 18.24
C PRO A 93 -23.45 15.43 18.48
N ALA A 94 -23.18 16.43 17.65
CA ALA A 94 -24.04 17.59 17.50
C ALA A 94 -24.63 17.55 16.08
N GLU A 95 -25.83 16.99 15.98
CA GLU A 95 -26.72 17.13 14.84
C GLU A 95 -27.16 18.59 14.66
N GLU A 96 -27.22 18.97 13.38
CA GLU A 96 -28.25 19.79 12.73
C GLU A 96 -28.40 21.31 12.94
N GLN A 97 -28.75 21.94 11.80
CA GLN A 97 -29.31 23.27 11.54
C GLN A 97 -28.29 24.44 11.52
N GLU A 98 -28.24 25.32 10.52
CA GLU A 98 -29.26 25.78 9.57
C GLU A 98 -28.61 26.57 8.40
N LYS A 99 -29.22 26.52 7.20
CA LYS A 99 -29.10 27.49 6.09
C LYS A 99 -29.37 28.93 6.60
N PRO A 100 -28.90 30.03 5.95
CA PRO A 100 -29.31 30.44 4.58
C PRO A 100 -28.14 31.05 3.76
N ALA A 101 -28.11 31.07 2.41
CA ALA A 101 -28.96 31.76 1.44
C ALA A 101 -29.09 33.28 1.65
N GLU A 102 -28.13 34.05 1.12
CA GLU A 102 -28.36 35.34 0.46
C GLU A 102 -27.27 35.58 -0.61
#